data_AF-Q2URJ3-F1
#
_entry.id   AF-Q2URJ3-F1
#
_cell.length_a   1.000
_cell.length_b   1.000
_cell.length_c   1.000
_cell.angle_alpha   90.00
_cell.angle_beta   90.00
_cell.angle_gamma   90.00
#
_symmetry.space_group_name_H-M   'P 1'
#
loop_
_entity.id
_entity.type
_entity.pdbx_description
1 polymer ?
#
loop_
_entity_poly.entity_id
_entity_poly.type
_entity_poly.pdbx_seq_one_letter_code
_entity_poly.pdbx_strand_id
1 'polypeptide(L)'
;MADAQFDSALDLLRRLNPRDTKKNLQAITSIVPDLTEDLLSSVDQPLEIRRCSKTKRDYLLCDYNRDGDSYRSPWSNEFDPPLDDGTVPSERVRKLEVAANEAFDVYRELYYEGGVGSVYFWDLDDGFAGVILLKKGVTPGAKSSGEWDSIHVFEATDRARMSHYKLTSTVILHLANETESLGEMDLSGNMTRQVEVDLPVESDASHVANVGRLVEDMELKMRNLLQEVYFGKAKDVVGELRSLASLSEASKERATQREMIMSMHR
;
A
#
# COMPACT_ATOMS: atom_id res chain seq x y z
N MET A 1 6.96 -10.43 -27.14
CA MET A 1 5.48 -10.31 -27.25
C MET A 1 4.84 -10.34 -25.87
N ALA A 2 5.24 -11.28 -25.00
CA ALA A 2 4.84 -11.31 -23.59
C ALA A 2 5.08 -9.98 -22.86
N ASP A 3 6.30 -9.40 -22.95
CA ASP A 3 6.62 -8.11 -22.29
C ASP A 3 5.66 -6.98 -22.66
N ALA A 4 5.33 -6.83 -23.96
CA ALA A 4 4.40 -5.80 -24.41
C ALA A 4 2.97 -6.02 -23.90
N GLN A 5 2.54 -7.29 -23.76
CA GLN A 5 1.25 -7.63 -23.19
C GLN A 5 1.23 -7.37 -21.67
N PHE A 6 2.32 -7.69 -20.99
CA PHE A 6 2.51 -7.41 -19.57
C PHE A 6 2.47 -5.90 -19.28
N ASP A 7 3.24 -5.11 -20.01
CA ASP A 7 3.22 -3.65 -19.92
C ASP A 7 1.83 -3.06 -20.17
N SER A 8 1.11 -3.60 -21.17
CA SER A 8 -0.25 -3.19 -21.50
C SER A 8 -1.25 -3.56 -20.40
N ALA A 9 -1.10 -4.73 -19.78
CA ALA A 9 -1.94 -5.16 -18.66
C ALA A 9 -1.72 -4.25 -17.43
N LEU A 10 -0.47 -3.90 -17.12
CA LEU A 10 -0.16 -2.95 -16.05
C LEU A 10 -0.66 -1.53 -16.36
N ASP A 11 -0.58 -1.06 -17.61
CA ASP A 11 -1.17 0.23 -18.01
C ASP A 11 -2.69 0.22 -17.91
N LEU A 12 -3.35 -0.89 -18.27
CA LEU A 12 -4.79 -1.03 -18.13
C LEU A 12 -5.23 -0.96 -16.65
N LEU A 13 -4.55 -1.68 -15.76
CA LEU A 13 -4.84 -1.67 -14.32
C LEU A 13 -4.64 -0.29 -13.69
N ARG A 14 -3.70 0.52 -14.21
CA ARG A 14 -3.51 1.92 -13.79
C ARG A 14 -4.63 2.86 -14.24
N ARG A 15 -5.50 2.44 -15.17
CA ARG A 15 -6.59 3.25 -15.72
C ARG A 15 -7.98 2.79 -15.27
N LEU A 16 -8.13 1.52 -14.94
CA LEU A 16 -9.38 0.97 -14.45
C LEU A 16 -9.66 1.45 -13.02
N ASN A 17 -10.91 1.29 -12.58
CA ASN A 17 -11.30 1.72 -11.24
C ASN A 17 -10.52 0.90 -10.19
N PRO A 18 -9.73 1.55 -9.32
CA PRO A 18 -8.93 0.89 -8.29
C PRO A 18 -9.77 0.11 -7.28
N ARG A 19 -11.05 0.47 -7.07
CA ARG A 19 -11.98 -0.28 -6.23
C ARG A 19 -12.22 -1.71 -6.73
N ASP A 20 -12.15 -1.89 -8.04
CA ASP A 20 -12.40 -3.18 -8.70
C ASP A 20 -11.09 -3.93 -9.02
N THR A 21 -9.94 -3.53 -8.44
CA THR A 21 -8.61 -4.09 -8.79
C THR A 21 -8.60 -5.61 -8.81
N LYS A 22 -9.14 -6.27 -7.77
CA LYS A 22 -9.21 -7.74 -7.70
C LYS A 22 -10.00 -8.35 -8.86
N LYS A 23 -11.16 -7.77 -9.18
CA LYS A 23 -12.02 -8.22 -10.28
C LYS A 23 -11.37 -7.96 -11.64
N ASN A 24 -10.74 -6.81 -11.80
CA ASN A 24 -10.03 -6.42 -13.01
C ASN A 24 -8.83 -7.36 -13.26
N LEU A 25 -8.07 -7.66 -12.22
CA LEU A 25 -6.93 -8.58 -12.28
C LEU A 25 -7.39 -9.98 -12.70
N GLN A 26 -8.44 -10.52 -12.06
CA GLN A 26 -9.02 -11.82 -12.45
C GLN A 26 -9.52 -11.86 -13.89
N ALA A 27 -10.12 -10.77 -14.38
CA ALA A 27 -10.57 -10.69 -15.77
C ALA A 27 -9.39 -10.66 -16.73
N ILE A 28 -8.31 -9.93 -16.40
CA ILE A 28 -7.11 -9.86 -17.23
C ILE A 28 -6.39 -11.21 -17.27
N THR A 29 -6.19 -11.87 -16.12
CA THR A 29 -5.54 -13.20 -16.07
C THR A 29 -6.36 -14.26 -16.80
N SER A 30 -7.68 -14.12 -16.88
CA SER A 30 -8.51 -15.00 -17.72
C SER A 30 -8.29 -14.79 -19.23
N ILE A 31 -7.84 -13.61 -19.66
CA ILE A 31 -7.56 -13.27 -21.07
C ILE A 31 -6.12 -13.65 -21.44
N VAL A 32 -5.16 -13.41 -20.54
CA VAL A 32 -3.73 -13.70 -20.72
C VAL A 32 -3.23 -14.59 -19.57
N PRO A 33 -3.62 -15.88 -19.54
CA PRO A 33 -3.28 -16.78 -18.44
C PRO A 33 -1.78 -16.98 -18.25
N ASP A 34 -1.00 -16.88 -19.32
CA ASP A 34 0.46 -17.01 -19.29
C ASP A 34 1.15 -15.92 -18.45
N LEU A 35 0.47 -14.79 -18.19
CA LEU A 35 0.98 -13.68 -17.38
C LEU A 35 0.45 -13.70 -15.93
N THR A 36 -0.27 -14.74 -15.51
CA THR A 36 -0.96 -14.76 -14.21
C THR A 36 0.00 -14.56 -13.04
N GLU A 37 1.13 -15.27 -13.04
CA GLU A 37 2.13 -15.22 -11.96
C GLU A 37 2.81 -13.84 -11.89
N ASP A 38 3.24 -13.31 -13.05
CA ASP A 38 3.86 -11.98 -13.14
C ASP A 38 2.89 -10.87 -12.71
N LEU A 39 1.61 -10.99 -13.08
CA LEU A 39 0.60 -9.99 -12.74
C LEU A 39 0.23 -10.04 -11.26
N LEU A 40 0.07 -11.23 -10.67
CA LEU A 40 -0.20 -11.35 -9.23
C LEU A 40 0.97 -10.83 -8.38
N SER A 41 2.21 -11.08 -8.79
CA SER A 41 3.40 -10.60 -8.08
C SER A 41 3.66 -9.10 -8.25
N SER A 42 3.14 -8.47 -9.30
CA SER A 42 3.41 -7.06 -9.63
C SER A 42 2.26 -6.11 -9.29
N VAL A 43 1.05 -6.63 -9.02
CA VAL A 43 -0.15 -5.82 -8.83
C VAL A 43 -0.66 -6.00 -7.40
N ASP A 44 -0.45 -4.97 -6.59
CA ASP A 44 -1.00 -4.89 -5.25
C ASP A 44 -2.54 -4.87 -5.26
N GLN A 45 -3.14 -5.70 -4.42
CA GLN A 45 -4.59 -5.82 -4.25
C GLN A 45 -4.99 -5.36 -2.83
N PRO A 46 -6.24 -4.87 -2.64
CA PRO A 46 -6.77 -4.61 -1.30
C PRO A 46 -6.61 -5.83 -0.39
N LEU A 47 -6.11 -5.62 0.82
CA LEU A 47 -5.72 -6.71 1.70
C LEU A 47 -6.94 -7.40 2.31
N GLU A 48 -6.88 -8.72 2.43
CA GLU A 48 -7.92 -9.51 3.08
C GLU A 48 -7.52 -9.90 4.49
N ILE A 49 -8.50 -9.96 5.40
CA ILE A 49 -8.29 -10.39 6.78
C ILE A 49 -8.69 -11.85 6.91
N ARG A 50 -7.81 -12.67 7.49
CA ARG A 50 -8.12 -14.03 7.93
C ARG A 50 -7.78 -14.17 9.41
N ARG A 51 -8.44 -15.10 10.10
CA ARG A 51 -8.21 -15.37 11.52
C ARG A 51 -7.43 -16.65 11.72
N CYS A 52 -6.29 -16.57 12.40
CA CYS A 52 -5.48 -17.74 12.69
C CYS A 52 -6.26 -18.72 13.58
N SER A 53 -6.42 -19.96 13.10
CA SER A 53 -7.18 -21.00 13.80
C SER A 53 -6.59 -21.36 15.18
N LYS A 54 -5.26 -21.31 15.33
CA LYS A 54 -4.54 -21.62 16.59
C LYS A 54 -4.49 -20.46 17.57
N THR A 55 -3.99 -19.30 17.15
CA THR A 55 -3.76 -18.15 18.05
C THR A 55 -4.98 -17.26 18.20
N LYS A 56 -6.01 -17.44 17.35
CA LYS A 56 -7.21 -16.60 17.27
C LYS A 56 -6.93 -15.13 17.00
N ARG A 57 -5.73 -14.79 16.50
CA ARG A 57 -5.37 -13.45 16.05
C ARG A 57 -5.63 -13.30 14.56
N ASP A 58 -6.07 -12.11 14.16
CA ASP A 58 -6.26 -11.76 12.77
C ASP A 58 -4.92 -11.52 12.07
N TYR A 59 -4.84 -11.81 10.78
CA TYR A 59 -3.68 -11.58 9.94
C TYR A 59 -4.10 -11.22 8.51
N LEU A 60 -3.20 -10.55 7.79
CA LEU A 60 -3.45 -10.05 6.45
C LEU A 60 -2.93 -11.00 5.39
N LEU A 61 -3.70 -11.13 4.30
CA LEU A 61 -3.37 -11.97 3.15
C LEU A 61 -2.79 -11.13 2.03
N CYS A 62 -1.73 -11.64 1.41
CA CYS A 62 -1.12 -11.14 0.19
C CYS A 62 -0.49 -12.31 -0.56
N ASP A 63 0.04 -12.08 -1.76
CA ASP A 63 0.70 -13.16 -2.50
C ASP A 63 2.03 -13.59 -1.85
N TYR A 64 2.71 -12.72 -1.09
CA TYR A 64 3.98 -13.05 -0.42
C TYR A 64 3.86 -14.02 0.77
N ASN A 65 2.66 -14.24 1.30
CA ASN A 65 2.43 -15.25 2.35
C ASN A 65 1.53 -16.40 1.86
N ARG A 66 1.33 -16.49 0.54
CA ARG A 66 0.52 -17.50 -0.11
C ARG A 66 1.41 -18.60 -0.68
N ASP A 67 0.98 -19.84 -0.55
CA ASP A 67 1.54 -20.99 -1.25
C ASP A 67 0.36 -21.84 -1.78
N GLY A 68 0.24 -21.95 -3.10
CA GLY A 68 -0.97 -22.49 -3.75
C GLY A 68 -2.23 -21.73 -3.33
N ASP A 69 -3.15 -22.39 -2.63
CA ASP A 69 -4.39 -21.78 -2.11
C ASP A 69 -4.38 -21.56 -0.59
N SER A 70 -3.23 -21.82 0.05
CA SER A 70 -3.05 -21.70 1.48
C SER A 70 -2.24 -20.47 1.83
N TYR A 71 -2.49 -19.93 3.03
CA TYR A 71 -1.82 -18.73 3.51
C TYR A 71 -1.16 -18.97 4.86
N ARG A 72 0.13 -18.60 4.96
CA ARG A 72 0.91 -18.73 6.19
C ARG A 72 0.49 -17.65 7.19
N SER A 73 0.14 -18.06 8.39
CA SER A 73 -0.12 -17.15 9.50
C SER A 73 1.20 -16.68 10.13
N PRO A 74 1.39 -15.37 10.39
CA PRO A 74 2.61 -14.86 11.01
C PRO A 74 2.68 -15.22 12.50
N TRP A 75 1.57 -15.65 13.10
CA TRP A 75 1.48 -15.96 14.52
C TRP A 75 1.85 -17.41 14.85
N SER A 76 1.34 -18.35 14.05
CA SER A 76 1.58 -19.79 14.24
C SER A 76 2.66 -20.36 13.33
N ASN A 77 3.06 -19.61 12.29
CA ASN A 77 3.90 -20.07 11.19
C ASN A 77 3.30 -21.23 10.36
N GLU A 78 1.99 -21.45 10.46
CA GLU A 78 1.30 -22.53 9.76
C GLU A 78 0.41 -22.01 8.63
N PHE A 79 0.27 -22.84 7.60
CA PHE A 79 -0.61 -22.58 6.46
C PHE A 79 -2.05 -22.97 6.77
N ASP A 80 -2.99 -22.18 6.25
CA ASP A 80 -4.42 -22.48 6.27
C ASP A 80 -5.01 -22.31 4.86
N PRO A 81 -5.54 -23.38 4.21
CA PRO A 81 -5.54 -24.78 4.67
C PRO A 81 -4.15 -25.38 4.92
N PRO A 82 -4.01 -26.43 5.75
CA PRO A 82 -2.71 -27.05 6.02
C PRO A 82 -2.00 -27.53 4.75
N LEU A 83 -0.69 -27.29 4.68
CA LEU A 83 0.22 -27.78 3.64
C LEU A 83 1.42 -28.46 4.31
N ASP A 84 1.86 -29.59 3.76
CA ASP A 84 3.01 -30.34 4.30
C ASP A 84 4.35 -29.80 3.78
N ASP A 85 4.38 -29.20 2.59
CA ASP A 85 5.55 -28.73 1.86
C ASP A 85 5.55 -27.20 1.61
N GLY A 86 4.76 -26.46 2.40
CA GLY A 86 4.67 -25.01 2.27
C GLY A 86 5.99 -24.29 2.58
N THR A 87 6.30 -23.26 1.81
CA THR A 87 7.54 -22.49 1.96
C THR A 87 7.55 -21.70 3.26
N VAL A 88 8.53 -21.98 4.14
CA VAL A 88 8.70 -21.30 5.43
C VAL A 88 10.10 -20.67 5.55
N PRO A 89 10.25 -19.53 6.24
CA PRO A 89 11.55 -18.90 6.43
C PRO A 89 12.46 -19.75 7.33
N SER A 90 13.77 -19.58 7.16
CA SER A 90 14.80 -20.15 8.02
C SER A 90 14.63 -19.73 9.48
N GLU A 91 15.25 -20.47 10.42
CA GLU A 91 15.10 -20.17 11.85
C GLU A 91 15.55 -18.73 12.20
N ARG A 92 16.61 -18.21 11.55
CA ARG A 92 17.09 -16.84 11.74
C ARG A 92 16.06 -15.84 11.23
N VAL A 93 15.62 -15.99 9.98
CA VAL A 93 14.65 -15.07 9.36
C VAL A 93 13.30 -15.12 10.06
N ARG A 94 12.88 -16.28 10.57
CA ARG A 94 11.67 -16.41 11.38
C ARG A 94 11.78 -15.64 12.71
N LYS A 95 12.93 -15.64 13.38
CA LYS A 95 13.13 -14.82 14.60
C LYS A 95 13.01 -13.32 14.30
N LEU A 96 13.57 -12.88 13.18
CA LEU A 96 13.42 -11.50 12.70
C LEU A 96 11.96 -11.18 12.38
N GLU A 97 11.25 -12.08 11.69
CA GLU A 97 9.83 -11.92 11.36
C GLU A 97 8.95 -11.78 12.60
N VAL A 98 9.18 -12.58 13.64
CA VAL A 98 8.45 -12.48 14.92
C VAL A 98 8.72 -11.14 15.59
N ALA A 99 9.99 -10.73 15.70
CA ALA A 99 10.35 -9.44 16.29
C ALA A 99 9.79 -8.26 15.49
N ALA A 100 9.76 -8.35 14.16
CA ALA A 100 9.16 -7.34 13.29
C ALA A 100 7.65 -7.26 13.47
N ASN A 101 6.94 -8.40 13.58
CA ASN A 101 5.51 -8.39 13.88
C ASN A 101 5.22 -7.71 15.22
N GLU A 102 6.00 -7.95 16.27
CA GLU A 102 5.85 -7.27 17.55
C GLU A 102 6.07 -5.76 17.45
N ALA A 103 7.13 -5.33 16.76
CA ALA A 103 7.43 -3.92 16.56
C ALA A 103 6.35 -3.20 15.74
N PHE A 104 5.88 -3.82 14.65
CA PHE A 104 4.86 -3.23 13.79
C PHE A 104 3.46 -3.29 14.40
N ASP A 105 3.18 -4.19 15.34
CA ASP A 105 1.92 -4.16 16.10
C ASP A 105 1.86 -2.93 17.02
N VAL A 106 3.00 -2.54 17.61
CA VAL A 106 3.13 -1.26 18.35
C VAL A 106 3.02 -0.06 17.40
N TYR A 107 3.73 -0.08 16.28
CA TYR A 107 3.64 0.99 15.26
C TYR A 107 2.18 1.22 14.80
N ARG A 108 1.49 0.12 14.47
CA ARG A 108 0.07 0.13 14.08
C ARG A 108 -0.78 0.77 15.16
N GLU A 109 -0.62 0.37 16.42
CA GLU A 109 -1.42 0.94 17.50
C GLU A 109 -1.18 2.45 17.66
N LEU A 110 0.07 2.91 17.56
CA LEU A 110 0.44 4.32 17.69
C LEU A 110 -0.09 5.21 16.56
N TYR A 111 -0.07 4.71 15.31
CA TYR A 111 -0.42 5.51 14.13
C TYR A 111 -1.86 5.32 13.64
N TYR A 112 -2.44 4.13 13.87
CA TYR A 112 -3.76 3.77 13.34
C TYR A 112 -4.83 3.60 14.42
N GLU A 113 -4.46 3.52 15.71
CA GLU A 113 -5.37 3.32 16.84
C GLU A 113 -6.36 2.15 16.56
N GLY A 114 -5.81 1.00 16.15
CA GLY A 114 -6.54 -0.20 15.74
C GLY A 114 -6.14 -0.69 14.36
N GLY A 115 -7.05 -1.39 13.68
CA GLY A 115 -6.75 -2.08 12.42
C GLY A 115 -6.01 -3.39 12.64
N VAL A 116 -5.48 -3.98 11.56
CA VAL A 116 -4.73 -5.24 11.57
C VAL A 116 -3.37 -4.99 10.94
N GLY A 117 -2.33 -5.63 11.48
CA GLY A 117 -0.98 -5.60 10.93
C GLY A 117 -0.43 -7.02 10.80
N SER A 118 0.39 -7.25 9.78
CA SER A 118 1.08 -8.54 9.59
C SER A 118 2.39 -8.34 8.85
N VAL A 119 3.41 -9.08 9.27
CA VAL A 119 4.73 -9.04 8.65
C VAL A 119 5.15 -10.45 8.23
N TYR A 120 5.64 -10.59 7.00
CA TYR A 120 6.12 -11.86 6.45
C TYR A 120 7.50 -11.70 5.84
N PHE A 121 8.46 -12.49 6.28
CA PHE A 121 9.82 -12.50 5.73
C PHE A 121 10.08 -13.81 4.98
N TRP A 122 11.02 -13.75 4.04
CA TRP A 122 11.55 -14.90 3.32
C TRP A 122 13.05 -14.74 3.09
N ASP A 123 13.74 -15.87 2.97
CA ASP A 123 15.18 -15.91 2.72
C ASP A 123 15.50 -15.54 1.26
N LEU A 124 16.65 -14.89 1.07
CA LEU A 124 17.29 -14.68 -0.23
C LEU A 124 18.71 -15.26 -0.17
N ASP A 125 19.33 -15.49 -1.33
CA ASP A 125 20.70 -16.04 -1.39
C ASP A 125 21.74 -15.12 -0.73
N ASP A 126 21.56 -13.80 -0.82
CA ASP A 126 22.47 -12.76 -0.34
C ASP A 126 21.87 -11.88 0.77
N GLY A 127 20.81 -12.35 1.43
CA GLY A 127 20.15 -11.63 2.51
C GLY A 127 18.76 -12.17 2.82
N PHE A 128 17.79 -11.27 2.95
CA PHE A 128 16.39 -11.61 3.14
C PHE A 128 15.50 -10.49 2.64
N ALA A 129 14.22 -10.79 2.47
CA ALA A 129 13.21 -9.81 2.12
C ALA A 129 11.99 -9.99 3.00
N GLY A 130 11.09 -9.03 2.94
CA GLY A 130 9.85 -9.11 3.68
C GLY A 130 8.81 -8.13 3.18
N VAL A 131 7.57 -8.37 3.61
CA VAL A 131 6.45 -7.47 3.42
C VAL A 131 5.86 -7.10 4.77
N ILE A 132 5.60 -5.80 4.95
CA ILE A 132 4.85 -5.26 6.08
C ILE A 132 3.49 -4.80 5.55
N LEU A 133 2.44 -5.33 6.15
CA LEU A 133 1.06 -5.07 5.78
C LEU A 133 0.34 -4.38 6.92
N LEU A 134 -0.37 -3.29 6.62
CA LEU A 134 -1.22 -2.60 7.57
C LEU A 134 -2.57 -2.33 6.91
N LYS A 135 -3.66 -2.67 7.61
CA LYS A 135 -5.01 -2.44 7.12
C LYS A 135 -5.85 -1.77 8.19
N LYS A 136 -6.51 -0.66 7.83
CA LYS A 136 -7.47 0.03 8.69
C LYS A 136 -8.73 0.37 7.90
N GLY A 137 -9.83 -0.25 8.30
CA GLY A 137 -11.17 0.18 7.92
C GLY A 137 -11.78 1.11 8.97
N VAL A 138 -12.53 2.11 8.51
CA VAL A 138 -13.34 3.00 9.34
C VAL A 138 -14.74 3.15 8.72
N THR A 139 -15.77 3.04 9.56
CA THR A 139 -17.18 3.24 9.17
C THR A 139 -17.83 4.23 10.12
N PRO A 140 -17.51 5.54 10.01
CA PRO A 140 -18.02 6.57 10.92
C PRO A 140 -19.55 6.74 10.87
N GLY A 141 -20.21 6.16 9.88
CA GLY A 141 -21.67 6.05 9.80
C GLY A 141 -22.09 4.99 8.79
N ALA A 142 -23.40 4.79 8.63
CA ALA A 142 -23.93 3.78 7.72
C ALA A 142 -23.63 4.05 6.22
N LYS A 143 -23.29 5.29 5.89
CA LYS A 143 -23.12 5.81 4.51
C LYS A 143 -21.73 6.39 4.24
N SER A 144 -20.80 6.24 5.18
CA SER A 144 -19.44 6.74 5.03
C SER A 144 -18.49 5.63 5.42
N SER A 145 -17.57 5.28 4.52
CA SER A 145 -16.55 4.28 4.75
C SER A 145 -15.20 4.78 4.25
N GLY A 146 -14.16 4.49 5.02
CA GLY A 146 -12.78 4.67 4.61
C GLY A 146 -12.02 3.37 4.81
N GLU A 147 -11.18 3.03 3.85
CA GLU A 147 -10.30 1.88 3.93
C GLU A 147 -8.90 2.30 3.50
N TRP A 148 -7.94 1.95 4.34
CA TRP A 148 -6.52 2.19 4.11
C TRP A 148 -5.79 0.86 4.16
N ASP A 149 -5.05 0.57 3.10
CA ASP A 149 -4.13 -0.56 3.01
C ASP A 149 -2.71 -0.04 2.73
N SER A 150 -1.75 -0.35 3.58
CA SER A 150 -0.32 -0.15 3.34
C SER A 150 0.34 -1.49 3.05
N ILE A 151 1.15 -1.53 1.99
CA ILE A 151 1.95 -2.67 1.57
C ILE A 151 3.38 -2.19 1.39
N HIS A 152 4.28 -2.67 2.23
CA HIS A 152 5.70 -2.28 2.22
C HIS A 152 6.56 -3.51 1.97
N VAL A 153 6.99 -3.69 0.74
CA VAL A 153 7.90 -4.77 0.34
C VAL A 153 9.31 -4.25 0.42
N PHE A 154 10.18 -4.92 1.18
CA PHE A 154 11.59 -4.56 1.27
C PHE A 154 12.50 -5.76 0.97
N GLU A 155 13.66 -5.45 0.41
CA GLU A 155 14.80 -6.35 0.26
C GLU A 155 15.95 -5.80 1.10
N ALA A 156 16.65 -6.68 1.82
CA ALA A 156 17.83 -6.37 2.61
C ALA A 156 18.99 -7.26 2.14
N THR A 157 19.93 -6.67 1.40
CA THR A 157 21.13 -7.38 0.91
C THR A 157 22.30 -7.13 1.85
N ASP A 158 22.86 -8.19 2.41
CA ASP A 158 23.92 -8.09 3.42
C ASP A 158 25.28 -7.72 2.78
N ARG A 159 25.93 -6.67 3.31
CA ARG A 159 27.24 -6.17 2.87
C ARG A 159 28.18 -5.93 4.06
N ALA A 160 28.78 -7.01 4.57
CA ALA A 160 29.75 -7.03 5.67
C ALA A 160 29.27 -6.37 6.99
N ARG A 161 29.30 -5.03 7.10
CA ARG A 161 28.81 -4.27 8.28
C ARG A 161 27.68 -3.29 7.94
N MET A 162 27.22 -3.33 6.70
CA MET A 162 26.07 -2.57 6.22
C MET A 162 25.11 -3.53 5.53
N SER A 163 23.88 -3.09 5.35
CA SER A 163 22.92 -3.78 4.49
C SER A 163 22.32 -2.74 3.55
N HIS A 164 22.15 -3.14 2.30
CA HIS A 164 21.48 -2.35 1.28
C HIS A 164 19.99 -2.65 1.36
N TYR A 165 19.19 -1.65 1.67
CA TYR A 165 17.75 -1.76 1.76
C TYR A 165 17.11 -1.16 0.52
N LYS A 166 16.23 -1.91 -0.12
CA LYS A 166 15.33 -1.43 -1.16
C LYS A 166 13.91 -1.60 -0.67
N LEU A 167 13.20 -0.49 -0.47
CA LEU A 167 11.82 -0.47 0.01
C LEU A 167 10.90 0.05 -1.10
N THR A 168 9.95 -0.78 -1.50
CA THR A 168 8.82 -0.44 -2.37
C THR A 168 7.57 -0.40 -1.52
N SER A 169 6.90 0.74 -1.49
CA SER A 169 5.70 0.97 -0.67
C SER A 169 4.53 1.36 -1.54
N THR A 170 3.42 0.67 -1.36
CA THR A 170 2.14 0.97 -1.98
C THR A 170 1.12 1.29 -0.90
N VAL A 171 0.37 2.38 -1.08
CA VAL A 171 -0.83 2.66 -0.30
C VAL A 171 -2.03 2.58 -1.23
N ILE A 172 -3.05 1.85 -0.80
CA ILE A 172 -4.37 1.82 -1.43
C ILE A 172 -5.34 2.52 -0.48
N LEU A 173 -6.06 3.50 -0.99
CA LEU A 173 -7.02 4.30 -0.26
C LEU A 173 -8.37 4.23 -0.95
N HIS A 174 -9.40 3.88 -0.19
CA HIS A 174 -10.80 3.94 -0.60
C HIS A 174 -11.56 4.85 0.36
N LEU A 175 -12.21 5.88 -0.17
CA LEU A 175 -13.08 6.77 0.59
C LEU A 175 -14.43 6.85 -0.11
N ALA A 176 -15.48 6.36 0.54
CA ALA A 176 -16.84 6.49 0.05
C ALA A 176 -17.66 7.31 1.04
N ASN A 177 -18.45 8.24 0.52
CA ASN A 177 -19.35 9.05 1.31
C ASN A 177 -20.65 9.29 0.55
N GLU A 178 -21.77 9.02 1.20
CA GLU A 178 -23.09 9.28 0.65
C GLU A 178 -23.88 10.19 1.59
N THR A 179 -24.27 11.36 1.08
CA THR A 179 -25.16 12.29 1.80
C THR A 179 -26.26 12.78 0.88
N GLU A 180 -27.38 13.25 1.43
CA GLU A 180 -28.52 13.70 0.63
C GLU A 180 -28.16 14.89 -0.28
N SER A 181 -27.26 15.78 0.16
CA SER A 181 -26.84 16.95 -0.61
C SER A 181 -25.72 16.67 -1.61
N LEU A 182 -24.83 15.71 -1.31
CA LEU A 182 -23.70 15.34 -2.18
C LEU A 182 -24.07 14.26 -3.20
N GLY A 183 -25.08 13.42 -2.89
CA GLY A 183 -25.23 12.12 -3.53
C GLY A 183 -24.16 11.14 -3.05
N GLU A 184 -23.84 10.17 -3.90
CA GLU A 184 -22.74 9.22 -3.69
C GLU A 184 -21.43 9.79 -4.25
N MET A 185 -20.40 9.81 -3.42
CA MET A 185 -19.04 10.17 -3.80
C MET A 185 -18.10 9.02 -3.43
N ASP A 186 -17.35 8.53 -4.42
CA ASP A 186 -16.28 7.54 -4.26
C ASP A 186 -14.97 8.19 -4.71
N LEU A 187 -13.98 8.16 -3.82
CA LEU A 187 -12.64 8.65 -4.05
C LEU A 187 -11.66 7.54 -3.67
N SER A 188 -11.20 6.83 -4.69
CA SER A 188 -10.39 5.63 -4.56
C SER A 188 -9.12 5.70 -5.41
N GLY A 189 -8.06 5.04 -4.97
CA GLY A 189 -6.83 4.87 -5.75
C GLY A 189 -5.65 4.34 -4.97
N ASN A 190 -4.53 4.29 -5.66
CA ASN A 190 -3.28 3.77 -5.14
C ASN A 190 -2.10 4.72 -5.41
N MET A 191 -1.05 4.61 -4.60
CA MET A 191 0.20 5.31 -4.79
C MET A 191 1.36 4.39 -4.43
N THR A 192 2.28 4.21 -5.36
CA THR A 192 3.51 3.43 -5.15
C THR A 192 4.74 4.33 -5.17
N ARG A 193 5.67 4.10 -4.23
CA ARG A 193 6.95 4.80 -4.09
C ARG A 193 8.06 3.81 -3.76
N GLN A 194 9.27 4.13 -4.19
CA GLN A 194 10.46 3.32 -3.90
C GLN A 194 11.56 4.20 -3.29
N VAL A 195 12.33 3.61 -2.38
CA VAL A 195 13.56 4.20 -1.83
C VAL A 195 14.62 3.12 -1.66
N GLU A 196 15.88 3.48 -1.88
CA GLU A 196 17.03 2.62 -1.64
C GLU A 196 18.02 3.34 -0.73
N VAL A 197 18.59 2.62 0.24
CA VAL A 197 19.56 3.18 1.19
C VAL A 197 20.49 2.11 1.75
N ASP A 198 21.76 2.46 1.93
CA ASP A 198 22.71 1.65 2.69
C ASP A 198 22.71 2.10 4.16
N LEU A 199 22.44 1.17 5.08
CA LEU A 199 22.44 1.46 6.53
C LEU A 199 23.37 0.49 7.28
N PRO A 200 24.04 0.95 8.35
CA PRO A 200 24.86 0.09 9.19
C PRO A 200 24.02 -0.97 9.91
N VAL A 201 24.61 -2.15 10.10
CA VAL A 201 24.00 -3.29 10.80
C VAL A 201 25.00 -3.81 11.83
N GLU A 202 24.66 -3.66 13.11
CA GLU A 202 25.49 -4.15 14.22
C GLU A 202 25.02 -5.53 14.70
N SER A 203 23.72 -5.82 14.56
CA SER A 203 23.09 -7.08 14.92
C SER A 203 21.79 -7.28 14.14
N ASP A 204 21.20 -8.47 14.26
CA ASP A 204 19.91 -8.78 13.64
C ASP A 204 18.79 -7.79 14.06
N ALA A 205 18.83 -7.28 15.29
CA ALA A 205 17.88 -6.27 15.76
C ALA A 205 18.01 -4.93 15.00
N SER A 206 19.18 -4.61 14.45
CA SER A 206 19.38 -3.41 13.65
C SER A 206 18.54 -3.42 12.37
N HIS A 207 18.29 -4.60 11.78
CA HIS A 207 17.47 -4.70 10.57
C HIS A 207 16.03 -4.26 10.83
N VAL A 208 15.40 -4.75 11.90
CA VAL A 208 14.02 -4.37 12.25
C VAL A 208 13.91 -2.86 12.49
N ALA A 209 14.88 -2.27 13.20
CA ALA A 209 14.92 -0.83 13.46
C ALA A 209 15.21 0.01 12.21
N ASN A 210 16.05 -0.48 11.29
CA ASN A 210 16.33 0.16 10.01
C ASN A 210 15.08 0.17 9.12
N VAL A 211 14.45 -1.00 8.93
CA VAL A 211 13.22 -1.15 8.13
C VAL A 211 12.09 -0.32 8.73
N GLY A 212 11.90 -0.35 10.06
CA GLY A 212 10.89 0.44 10.74
C GLY A 212 11.00 1.94 10.44
N ARG A 213 12.21 2.52 10.49
CA ARG A 213 12.45 3.93 10.13
C ARG A 213 12.13 4.22 8.66
N LEU A 214 12.49 3.32 7.75
CA LEU A 214 12.20 3.50 6.33
C LEU A 214 10.70 3.48 6.03
N VAL A 215 9.98 2.56 6.67
CA VAL A 215 8.51 2.48 6.56
C VAL A 215 7.86 3.73 7.12
N GLU A 216 8.24 4.17 8.32
CA GLU A 216 7.71 5.37 8.97
C GLU A 216 7.90 6.63 8.12
N ASP A 217 9.12 6.87 7.63
CA ASP A 217 9.43 8.01 6.76
C ASP A 217 8.64 7.96 5.44
N MET A 218 8.48 6.77 4.86
CA MET A 218 7.78 6.58 3.60
C MET A 218 6.27 6.77 3.76
N GLU A 219 5.64 6.18 4.78
CA GLU A 219 4.22 6.38 5.07
C GLU A 219 3.90 7.86 5.31
N LEU A 220 4.74 8.57 6.08
CA LEU A 220 4.53 10.00 6.33
C LEU A 220 4.51 10.81 5.02
N LYS A 221 5.46 10.53 4.11
CA LYS A 221 5.54 11.19 2.80
C LYS A 221 4.34 10.85 1.92
N MET A 222 3.99 9.56 1.83
CA MET A 222 2.86 9.10 1.01
C MET A 222 1.54 9.66 1.52
N ARG A 223 1.31 9.69 2.84
CA ARG A 223 0.12 10.29 3.44
C ARG A 223 -0.04 11.76 3.06
N ASN A 224 1.04 12.53 3.15
CA ASN A 224 1.01 13.95 2.79
C ASN A 224 0.67 14.14 1.30
N LEU A 225 1.27 13.34 0.42
CA LEU A 225 0.99 13.37 -1.02
C LEU A 225 -0.45 12.96 -1.34
N LEU A 226 -0.97 11.91 -0.69
CA LEU A 226 -2.35 11.47 -0.86
C LEU A 226 -3.32 12.58 -0.46
N GLN A 227 -3.09 13.27 0.66
CA GLN A 227 -3.92 14.38 1.09
C GLN A 227 -3.98 15.50 0.04
N GLU A 228 -2.84 15.88 -0.55
CA GLU A 228 -2.74 16.91 -1.58
C GLU A 228 -3.46 16.49 -2.87
N VAL A 229 -3.23 15.27 -3.35
CA VAL A 229 -3.79 14.79 -4.62
C VAL A 229 -5.30 14.52 -4.49
N TYR A 230 -5.72 13.81 -3.46
CA TYR A 230 -7.11 13.36 -3.32
C TYR A 230 -8.05 14.52 -3.02
N PHE A 231 -7.68 15.38 -2.08
CA PHE A 231 -8.59 16.46 -1.65
C PHE A 231 -8.30 17.79 -2.35
N GLY A 232 -7.06 18.03 -2.78
CA GLY A 232 -6.71 19.21 -3.55
C GLY A 232 -7.09 19.04 -5.02
N LYS A 233 -6.43 18.11 -5.71
CA LYS A 233 -6.56 18.02 -7.18
C LYS A 233 -7.96 17.62 -7.63
N ALA A 234 -8.61 16.67 -6.96
CA ALA A 234 -9.96 16.27 -7.32
C ALA A 234 -10.95 17.44 -7.16
N LYS A 235 -10.84 18.19 -6.06
CA LYS A 235 -11.66 19.38 -5.81
C LYS A 235 -11.43 20.44 -6.88
N ASP A 236 -10.18 20.70 -7.26
CA ASP A 236 -9.84 21.68 -8.29
C ASP A 236 -10.44 21.29 -9.64
N VAL A 237 -10.29 20.02 -10.05
CA VAL A 237 -10.84 19.52 -11.32
C VAL A 237 -12.37 19.64 -11.34
N VAL A 238 -13.05 19.24 -10.27
CA VAL A 238 -14.51 19.39 -10.17
C VAL A 238 -14.93 20.86 -10.21
N GLY A 239 -14.19 21.75 -9.52
CA GLY A 239 -14.42 23.19 -9.51
C GLY A 239 -14.20 23.85 -10.88
N GLU A 240 -13.28 23.34 -11.68
CA GLU A 240 -13.03 23.78 -13.06
C GLU A 240 -14.12 23.32 -14.03
N LEU A 241 -14.68 22.12 -13.83
CA LEU A 241 -15.78 21.62 -14.66
C LEU A 241 -17.08 22.40 -14.43
N ARG A 242 -17.35 22.82 -13.18
CA ARG A 242 -18.53 23.63 -12.84
C ARG A 242 -18.26 24.56 -11.66
N SER A 243 -18.02 25.84 -11.95
CA SER A 243 -17.91 26.87 -10.93
C SER A 243 -19.29 27.37 -10.47
N LEU A 244 -19.42 27.69 -9.18
CA LEU A 244 -20.60 28.38 -8.65
C LEU A 244 -20.63 29.86 -9.07
N ALA A 245 -19.46 30.51 -9.07
CA ALA A 245 -19.29 31.87 -9.56
C ALA A 245 -19.33 31.89 -11.09
N SER A 246 -19.77 33.01 -11.67
CA SER A 246 -19.76 33.16 -13.11
C SER A 246 -18.33 33.17 -13.65
N LEU A 247 -18.11 32.59 -14.84
CA LEU A 247 -16.81 32.65 -15.52
C LEU A 247 -16.33 34.09 -15.73
N SER A 248 -17.27 35.02 -15.88
CA SER A 248 -17.05 36.48 -15.93
C SER A 248 -16.41 37.00 -14.65
N GLU A 249 -16.99 36.70 -13.49
CA GLU A 249 -16.47 37.16 -12.19
C GLU A 249 -15.10 36.55 -11.90
N ALA A 250 -14.93 35.24 -12.12
CA ALA A 250 -13.64 34.58 -11.94
C ALA A 250 -12.55 35.16 -12.86
N SER A 251 -12.89 35.51 -14.10
CA SER A 251 -11.97 36.17 -15.02
C SER A 251 -11.61 37.58 -14.57
N LYS A 252 -12.59 38.33 -14.04
CA LYS A 252 -12.39 39.68 -13.52
C LYS A 252 -11.49 39.69 -12.29
N GLU A 253 -11.69 38.75 -11.35
CA GLU A 253 -10.82 38.56 -10.18
C GLU A 253 -9.39 38.20 -10.57
N ARG A 254 -9.19 37.26 -11.51
CA ARG A 254 -7.83 36.94 -12.01
C ARG A 254 -7.16 38.14 -12.66
N ALA A 255 -7.91 38.97 -13.39
CA ALA A 255 -7.38 40.20 -13.97
C ALA A 255 -6.97 41.22 -12.90
N THR A 256 -7.81 41.41 -11.87
CA THR A 256 -7.49 42.32 -10.74
C THR A 256 -6.28 41.82 -9.94
N GLN A 257 -6.18 40.51 -9.73
CA GLN A 257 -5.04 39.90 -9.03
C GLN A 257 -3.73 40.08 -9.84
N ARG A 258 -3.77 39.91 -11.17
CA ARG A 258 -2.62 40.20 -12.05
C ARG A 258 -2.21 41.66 -12.00
N GLU A 259 -3.17 42.59 -12.04
CA GLU A 259 -2.88 44.02 -11.92
C GLU A 259 -2.23 44.35 -10.58
N MET A 260 -2.72 43.79 -9.47
CA MET A 260 -2.10 43.95 -8.15
C MET A 260 -0.65 43.45 -8.13
N ILE A 261 -0.38 42.24 -8.64
CA ILE A 261 0.99 41.69 -8.69
C ILE A 261 1.91 42.58 -9.53
N MET A 262 1.45 43.05 -10.69
CA MET A 262 2.25 43.97 -11.52
C MET A 262 2.48 45.32 -10.83
N SER A 263 1.52 45.82 -10.07
CA SER A 263 1.66 47.07 -9.32
C SER A 263 2.66 46.97 -8.15
N MET A 264 2.83 45.78 -7.57
CA MET A 264 3.82 45.54 -6.52
C MET A 264 5.26 45.40 -7.03
N HIS A 265 5.45 45.21 -8.34
CA HIS A 265 6.78 45.16 -8.98
C HIS A 265 7.19 46.52 -9.60
N ARG A 266 6.42 47.58 -9.37
CA ARG A 266 6.81 48.97 -9.68
C ARG A 266 7.14 49.72 -8.40
#